data_AF-A0AAN8FXM0-F1
#
_entry.id   AF-A0AAN8FXM0-F1
#
_cell.length_a   1.000
_cell.length_b   1.000
_cell.length_c   1.000
_cell.angle_alpha   90.00
_cell.angle_beta   90.00
_cell.angle_gamma   90.00
#
_symmetry.space_group_name_H-M   'P 1'
#
loop_
_entity.id
_entity.type
_entity.pdbx_description
1 polymer ?
#
loop_
_entity_poly.entity_id
_entity_poly.type
_entity_poly.pdbx_seq_one_letter_code
_entity_poly.pdbx_strand_id
1 'polypeptide(L)'
;MEMKASLVLSLLVALLLAAPIFCLPADQGSDMEELEKRPKYMDTREELSVLKDMVYITLQELAEEGKIDPEILTTHDQKAVVKRMKYMGICMRKTKYNALVPYPCLRQGK
;
A
#
# COMPACT_ATOMS: atom_id res chain seq x y z
N MET A 1 21.49 -54.72 19.57
CA MET A 1 21.05 -54.02 18.34
C MET A 1 20.54 -52.59 18.61
N GLU A 2 20.86 -52.00 19.77
CA GLU A 2 20.21 -50.77 20.24
C GLU A 2 20.88 -49.47 19.76
N MET A 3 22.19 -49.51 19.47
CA MET A 3 22.94 -48.34 18.98
C MET A 3 22.47 -47.85 17.60
N LYS A 4 21.95 -48.75 16.75
CA LYS A 4 21.45 -48.40 15.41
C LYS A 4 20.13 -47.63 15.49
N ALA A 5 19.27 -47.97 16.45
CA ALA A 5 17.99 -47.30 16.65
C ALA A 5 18.17 -45.87 17.18
N SER A 6 19.13 -45.67 18.10
CA SER A 6 19.46 -44.34 18.64
C SER A 6 20.00 -43.40 17.57
N LEU A 7 20.87 -43.88 16.67
CA LEU A 7 21.40 -43.09 15.56
C LEU A 7 20.28 -42.66 14.58
N VAL A 8 19.38 -43.57 14.22
CA VAL A 8 18.25 -43.26 13.32
C VAL A 8 17.31 -42.25 13.97
N LEU A 9 17.04 -42.38 15.26
CA LEU A 9 16.21 -41.44 16.01
C LEU A 9 16.83 -40.03 16.05
N SER A 10 18.14 -39.94 16.30
CA SER A 10 18.86 -38.67 16.33
C SER A 10 18.85 -37.95 14.97
N LEU A 11 18.95 -38.72 13.87
CA LEU A 11 18.90 -38.19 12.51
C LEU A 11 17.50 -37.64 12.17
N LEU A 12 16.45 -38.36 12.57
CA LEU A 12 15.07 -37.94 12.39
C LEU A 12 14.76 -36.65 13.15
N VAL A 13 15.23 -36.53 14.40
CA VAL A 13 15.05 -35.32 15.21
C VAL A 13 15.80 -34.13 14.61
N ALA A 14 17.03 -34.34 14.11
CA ALA A 14 17.80 -33.30 13.42
C ALA A 14 17.11 -32.84 12.12
N LEU A 15 16.51 -33.77 11.36
CA LEU A 15 15.77 -33.46 10.13
C LEU A 15 14.50 -32.64 10.42
N LEU A 16 13.77 -32.99 11.48
CA LEU A 16 12.56 -32.27 11.90
C LEU A 16 12.87 -30.84 12.40
N LEU A 17 14.01 -30.64 13.06
CA LEU A 17 14.46 -29.32 13.52
C LEU A 17 14.96 -28.42 12.38
N ALA A 18 15.41 -28.99 11.26
CA ALA A 18 15.86 -28.25 10.08
C ALA A 18 14.71 -27.84 9.12
N ALA A 19 13.58 -28.56 9.15
CA ALA A 19 12.41 -28.28 8.32
C ALA A 19 11.81 -26.85 8.44
N PRO A 20 11.75 -26.19 9.61
CA PRO A 20 11.15 -24.85 9.70
C PRO A 20 12.02 -23.74 9.07
N ILE A 21 13.30 -23.99 8.78
CA ILE A 21 14.20 -22.98 8.19
C ILE A 21 13.87 -22.77 6.70
N PHE A 22 13.31 -23.78 6.03
CA PHE A 22 12.91 -23.70 4.63
C PHE A 22 11.49 -23.15 4.41
N CYS A 23 10.78 -22.78 5.48
CA CYS A 23 9.45 -22.18 5.42
C CYS A 23 9.49 -20.65 5.58
N LEU A 24 10.59 -20.02 5.17
CA LEU A 24 10.60 -18.58 4.89
C LEU A 24 9.90 -18.37 3.54
N PRO A 25 8.76 -17.66 3.47
CA PRO A 25 8.29 -17.19 2.18
C PRO A 25 9.37 -16.29 1.62
N ALA A 26 10.04 -16.77 0.57
CA ALA A 26 10.84 -15.91 -0.27
C ALA A 26 9.86 -14.93 -0.90
N ASP A 27 9.77 -13.74 -0.33
CA ASP A 27 9.12 -12.57 -0.91
C ASP A 27 9.93 -12.21 -2.17
N GLN A 28 9.74 -13.01 -3.23
CA GLN A 28 10.18 -12.68 -4.58
C GLN A 28 9.29 -11.53 -5.03
N GLY A 29 9.79 -10.32 -4.82
CA GLY A 29 9.28 -9.11 -5.46
C GLY A 29 9.49 -9.20 -6.97
N SER A 30 8.67 -10.01 -7.62
CA SER A 30 8.43 -9.99 -9.04
C SER A 30 6.93 -10.07 -9.19
N ASP A 31 6.28 -8.92 -9.30
CA ASP A 31 5.02 -8.74 -10.04
C ASP A 31 4.80 -7.23 -10.19
N MET A 32 5.46 -6.67 -11.21
CA MET A 32 4.96 -5.56 -12.00
C MET A 32 3.84 -6.07 -12.94
N GLU A 33 2.93 -6.90 -12.42
CA GLU A 33 1.78 -7.43 -13.14
C GLU A 33 0.52 -7.13 -12.34
N GLU A 34 -0.44 -6.54 -13.06
CA GLU A 34 -1.76 -6.14 -12.59
C GLU A 34 -1.78 -5.21 -11.37
N LEU A 35 -1.95 -3.92 -11.66
CA LEU A 35 -2.86 -3.09 -10.88
C LEU A 35 -4.21 -3.84 -10.80
N GLU A 36 -4.33 -4.70 -9.78
CA GLU A 36 -5.49 -5.52 -9.48
C GLU A 36 -6.74 -4.71 -9.76
N LYS A 37 -7.51 -5.21 -10.73
CA LYS A 37 -8.84 -4.74 -11.10
C LYS A 37 -9.63 -4.47 -9.83
N ARG A 38 -9.72 -3.19 -9.43
CA ARG A 38 -10.48 -2.80 -8.24
C ARG A 38 -11.91 -3.31 -8.42
N PRO A 39 -12.53 -3.89 -7.37
CA PRO A 39 -13.91 -4.33 -7.46
C PRO A 39 -14.80 -3.16 -7.90
N LYS A 40 -15.73 -3.39 -8.84
CA LYS A 40 -16.55 -2.32 -9.44
C LYS A 40 -17.30 -1.46 -8.39
N TYR A 41 -17.69 -2.07 -7.26
CA TYR A 41 -18.35 -1.36 -6.15
C TYR A 41 -17.44 -0.41 -5.36
N MET A 42 -16.13 -0.47 -5.58
CA MET A 42 -15.12 0.44 -5.00
C MET A 42 -14.66 1.48 -6.03
N ASP A 43 -15.19 1.46 -7.26
CA ASP A 43 -14.83 2.41 -8.30
C ASP A 43 -15.72 3.65 -8.26
N THR A 44 -15.37 4.60 -7.39
CA THR A 44 -16.08 5.87 -7.24
C THR A 44 -15.68 6.91 -8.29
N ARG A 45 -14.90 6.52 -9.32
CA ARG A 45 -14.42 7.46 -10.35
C ARG A 45 -15.57 8.06 -11.16
N GLU A 46 -16.60 7.28 -11.45
CA GLU A 46 -17.80 7.75 -12.16
C GLU A 46 -18.57 8.78 -11.29
N GLU A 47 -18.81 8.48 -10.02
CA GLU A 47 -19.47 9.42 -9.10
C GLU A 47 -18.68 10.72 -8.92
N LEU A 48 -17.35 10.60 -8.80
CA LEU A 48 -16.46 11.76 -8.68
C LEU A 48 -16.45 12.62 -9.95
N SER A 49 -16.65 12.00 -11.13
CA SER A 49 -16.73 12.72 -12.40
C SER A 49 -18.00 13.57 -12.49
N VAL A 50 -19.14 13.02 -12.07
CA VAL A 50 -20.43 13.75 -12.03
C VAL A 50 -20.35 14.93 -11.05
N LEU A 51 -19.75 14.73 -9.87
CA LEU A 51 -19.56 15.80 -8.90
C LEU A 51 -18.67 16.92 -9.47
N LYS A 52 -17.58 16.54 -10.13
CA LYS A 52 -16.65 17.49 -10.75
C LYS A 52 -17.36 18.34 -11.81
N ASP A 53 -18.19 17.72 -12.64
CA ASP A 53 -18.95 18.42 -13.67
C ASP A 53 -19.96 19.41 -13.06
N MET A 54 -20.68 19.01 -11.99
CA MET A 54 -21.56 19.95 -11.27
C MET A 54 -20.80 21.13 -10.67
N VAL A 55 -19.64 20.88 -10.05
CA VAL A 55 -18.82 21.96 -9.47
C VAL A 55 -18.29 22.87 -10.56
N TYR A 56 -17.89 22.32 -11.71
CA TYR A 56 -17.43 23.12 -12.84
C TYR A 56 -18.53 24.03 -13.39
N ILE A 57 -19.74 23.50 -13.58
CA ILE A 57 -20.90 24.28 -14.07
C ILE A 57 -21.22 25.42 -13.09
N THR A 58 -21.28 25.13 -11.79
CA THR A 58 -21.58 26.17 -10.78
C THR A 58 -20.51 27.26 -10.72
N LEU A 59 -19.22 26.90 -10.86
CA LEU A 59 -18.15 27.90 -10.96
C LEU A 59 -18.25 28.71 -12.26
N GLN A 60 -18.60 28.08 -13.37
CA GLN A 60 -18.80 28.78 -14.64
C GLN A 60 -19.95 29.80 -14.54
N GLU A 61 -21.09 29.41 -13.98
CA GLU A 61 -22.24 30.31 -13.75
C GLU A 61 -21.85 31.49 -12.85
N LEU A 62 -21.11 31.24 -11.76
CA LEU A 62 -20.62 32.30 -10.88
C LEU A 62 -19.63 33.26 -11.58
N ALA A 63 -18.85 32.76 -12.53
CA ALA A 63 -17.93 33.58 -13.33
C ALA A 63 -18.71 34.44 -14.33
N GLU A 64 -19.74 33.87 -14.96
CA GLU A 64 -20.66 34.59 -15.86
C GLU A 64 -21.45 35.68 -15.12
N GLU A 65 -21.83 35.43 -13.86
CA GLU A 65 -22.45 36.42 -12.97
C GLU A 65 -21.48 37.49 -12.44
N GLY A 66 -20.17 37.38 -12.74
CA GLY A 66 -19.14 38.31 -12.28
C GLY A 66 -18.85 38.24 -10.79
N LYS A 67 -19.23 37.14 -10.11
CA LYS A 67 -18.99 36.93 -8.67
C LYS A 67 -17.60 36.34 -8.39
N ILE A 68 -16.99 35.71 -9.38
CA ILE A 68 -15.64 35.16 -9.30
C ILE A 68 -14.82 35.58 -10.52
N ASP A 69 -13.51 35.71 -10.33
CA ASP A 69 -12.59 36.01 -11.43
C ASP A 69 -12.50 34.80 -12.38
N PRO A 70 -12.74 35.00 -13.70
CA PRO A 70 -12.77 33.91 -14.68
C PRO A 70 -11.39 33.24 -14.85
N GLU A 71 -10.31 33.91 -14.47
CA GLU A 71 -8.95 33.36 -14.53
C GLU A 71 -8.75 32.16 -13.59
N ILE A 72 -9.60 32.02 -12.55
CA ILE A 72 -9.60 30.87 -11.63
C ILE A 72 -9.90 29.56 -12.38
N LEU A 73 -10.70 29.60 -13.45
CA LEU A 73 -11.00 28.42 -14.27
C LEU A 73 -9.86 28.04 -15.22
N THR A 74 -8.95 28.98 -15.49
CA THR A 74 -7.91 28.86 -16.51
C THR A 74 -6.55 28.45 -15.96
N THR A 75 -6.44 28.13 -14.67
CA THR A 75 -5.14 27.84 -14.03
C THR A 75 -4.50 26.57 -14.61
N HIS A 76 -3.73 26.77 -15.67
CA HIS A 76 -2.85 25.79 -16.31
C HIS A 76 -1.57 25.53 -15.52
N ASP A 77 -1.31 26.29 -14.46
CA ASP A 77 -0.17 26.09 -13.59
C ASP A 77 -0.51 25.11 -12.46
N GLN A 78 -0.83 23.88 -12.85
CA GLN A 78 -0.50 22.75 -12.00
C GLN A 78 1.03 22.65 -11.97
N LYS A 79 1.69 23.51 -11.19
CA LYS A 79 3.04 23.23 -10.71
C LYS A 79 2.96 21.82 -10.14
N ALA A 80 3.52 20.86 -10.86
CA ALA A 80 3.50 19.46 -10.47
C ALA A 80 3.99 19.43 -9.02
N VAL A 81 3.07 19.22 -8.08
CA VAL A 81 3.43 19.12 -6.68
C VAL A 81 4.40 17.96 -6.66
N VAL A 82 5.68 18.25 -6.43
CA VAL A 82 6.72 17.25 -6.30
C VAL A 82 6.28 16.41 -5.12
N LYS A 83 5.54 15.33 -5.41
CA LYS A 83 5.12 14.32 -4.46
C LYS A 83 6.43 13.74 -3.98
N ARG A 84 7.00 14.31 -2.91
CA ARG A 84 8.00 13.62 -2.11
C ARG A 84 7.38 12.25 -1.87
N MET A 85 7.96 11.21 -2.46
CA MET A 85 7.38 9.86 -2.48
C MET A 85 7.33 9.35 -1.04
N LYS A 86 6.29 9.77 -0.31
CA LYS A 86 5.97 9.28 1.00
C LYS A 86 5.00 8.14 0.76
N TYR A 87 5.46 6.92 0.98
CA TYR A 87 4.60 5.75 0.89
C TYR A 87 4.25 5.28 2.29
N MET A 88 3.06 4.69 2.42
CA MET A 88 2.66 4.01 3.65
C MET A 88 3.38 2.67 3.71
N GLY A 89 4.14 2.44 4.77
CA GLY A 89 4.78 1.17 5.07
C GLY A 89 4.35 0.65 6.44
N ILE A 90 4.85 -0.54 6.78
CA ILE A 90 4.65 -1.13 8.11
C ILE A 90 5.90 -0.87 8.95
N CYS A 91 5.75 -0.24 10.11
CA CYS A 91 6.81 -0.08 11.10
C CYS A 91 6.58 -1.02 12.28
N MET A 92 7.64 -1.34 13.01
CA MET A 92 7.57 -2.18 14.21
C MET A 92 7.69 -1.30 15.45
N ARG A 93 6.73 -1.40 16.38
CA ARG A 93 6.83 -0.75 17.70
C ARG A 93 6.97 -1.81 18.79
N LYS A 94 7.82 -1.52 19.78
CA LYS A 94 7.93 -2.35 20.98
C LYS A 94 6.85 -1.94 21.98
N THR A 95 6.10 -2.90 22.47
CA THR A 95 5.08 -2.69 23.51
C THR A 95 5.66 -2.82 24.90
N LYS A 96 4.89 -2.42 25.93
CA LYS A 96 5.28 -2.54 27.35
C LYS A 96 5.65 -3.97 27.76
N TYR A 97 5.09 -4.98 27.07
CA TYR A 97 5.34 -6.40 27.31
C TYR A 97 6.43 -6.98 26.41
N ASN A 98 7.31 -6.15 25.86
CA ASN A 98 8.37 -6.53 24.91
C ASN A 98 7.91 -7.17 23.58
N ALA A 99 6.61 -7.22 23.30
CA ALA A 99 6.11 -7.68 22.01
C ALA A 99 6.32 -6.62 20.91
N LEU A 100 6.71 -7.06 19.71
CA LEU A 100 6.79 -6.22 18.51
C LEU A 100 5.45 -6.23 17.78
N VAL A 101 4.87 -5.05 17.59
CA VAL A 101 3.57 -4.90 16.94
C VAL A 101 3.74 -4.10 15.64
N PRO A 102 3.27 -4.62 14.49
CA PRO A 102 3.28 -3.87 13.24
C PRO A 102 2.26 -2.72 13.31
N TYR A 103 2.62 -1.55 12.78
CA TYR A 103 1.70 -0.42 12.65
C TYR A 103 1.96 0.36 11.36
N PRO A 104 0.93 0.99 10.75
CA PRO A 104 1.11 1.82 9.57
C PRO A 104 1.97 3.06 9.87
N CYS A 105 2.97 3.34 9.04
CA CYS A 105 3.85 4.50 9.16
C CYS A 105 4.18 5.11 7.79
N LEU A 106 4.39 6.43 7.74
CA LEU A 106 4.87 7.11 6.54
C LEU A 106 6.38 6.93 6.40
N ARG A 107 6.83 6.34 5.30
CA ARG A 107 8.25 6.20 4.95
C ARG A 107 8.61 7.18 3.84
N GLN A 108 9.81 7.75 3.90
CA GLN A 108 10.36 8.52 2.78
C GLN A 108 10.96 7.53 1.78
N GLY A 109 10.59 7.65 0.51
CA GLY A 109 11.26 6.95 -0.60
C GLY A 109 12.76 7.27 -0.58
N LYS A 110 13.57 6.22 -0.61
CA LYS A 110 15.01 6.33 -0.85
C LYS A 110 15.25 6.44 -2.35
#